data_AF-A0A8T9BTH2-F1
#
_entry.id   AF-A0A8T9BTH2-F1
#
_cell.length_a   1.000
_cell.length_b   1.000
_cell.length_c   1.000
_cell.angle_alpha   90.00
_cell.angle_beta   90.00
_cell.angle_gamma   90.00
#
_symmetry.space_group_name_H-M   'P 1'
#
loop_
_entity.id
_entity.type
_entity.pdbx_description
1 polymer ?
#
loop_
_entity_poly.entity_id
_entity_poly.type
_entity_poly.pdbx_seq_one_letter_code
_entity_poly.pdbx_strand_id
1 'polypeptide(L)'
;MFSTTIRRAAQQEASKEIPYIYTNTYKAKRLWPPDFTKISPKHQFRLERRFRRRSKLQWARPRWTKAVKMVQLGSIVFVAVYGVLFLDWNSQGNPENPPFNGIRTWFFGLTGNIWGRDQVRKPSGPDEASPVASSSS
;
A
#
# COMPACT_ATOMS: atom_id res chain seq x y z
N MET A 1 14.61 -16.11 -1.85
CA MET A 1 14.25 -15.16 -2.94
C MET A 1 14.69 -13.71 -2.68
N PHE A 2 14.93 -13.26 -1.42
CA PHE A 2 15.33 -11.87 -1.10
C PHE A 2 16.86 -11.58 -1.11
N SER A 3 17.72 -12.60 -1.22
CA SER A 3 19.17 -12.37 -1.27
C SER A 3 19.60 -11.57 -2.51
N THR A 4 18.85 -11.68 -3.59
CA THR A 4 19.12 -10.98 -4.86
C THR A 4 18.78 -9.49 -4.80
N THR A 5 17.77 -9.09 -4.02
CA THR A 5 17.38 -7.68 -3.86
C THR A 5 18.36 -6.94 -2.96
N ILE A 6 18.81 -7.58 -1.86
CA ILE A 6 19.84 -7.00 -0.98
C ILE A 6 21.17 -6.87 -1.73
N ARG A 7 21.57 -7.90 -2.49
CA ARG A 7 22.78 -7.87 -3.31
C ARG A 7 22.73 -6.77 -4.37
N ARG A 8 21.58 -6.58 -5.04
CA ARG A 8 21.40 -5.48 -6.01
C ARG A 8 21.40 -4.10 -5.35
N ALA A 9 20.82 -3.95 -4.17
CA ALA A 9 20.83 -2.69 -3.44
C ALA A 9 22.25 -2.32 -2.99
N ALA A 10 23.01 -3.28 -2.46
CA ALA A 10 24.43 -3.09 -2.10
C ALA A 10 25.31 -2.76 -3.33
N GLN A 11 25.05 -3.40 -4.47
CA GLN A 11 25.72 -3.08 -5.74
C GLN A 11 25.35 -1.69 -6.26
N GLN A 12 24.11 -1.23 -6.06
CA GLN A 12 23.68 0.12 -6.42
C GLN A 12 24.39 1.17 -5.57
N GLU A 13 24.48 0.99 -4.26
CA GLU A 13 25.20 1.92 -3.39
C GLU A 13 26.70 1.97 -3.74
N ALA A 14 27.35 0.82 -3.96
CA ALA A 14 28.76 0.79 -4.37
C ALA A 14 29.00 1.46 -5.75
N SER A 15 28.03 1.39 -6.67
CA SER A 15 28.12 2.05 -7.98
C SER A 15 27.86 3.56 -7.96
N LYS A 16 27.36 4.12 -6.85
CA LYS A 16 27.17 5.58 -6.72
C LYS A 16 28.48 6.31 -6.44
N GLU A 17 29.41 5.67 -5.75
CA GLU A 17 30.70 6.29 -5.37
C GLU A 17 31.63 6.48 -6.57
N ILE A 18 31.58 5.56 -7.54
CA ILE A 18 32.35 5.69 -8.77
C ILE A 18 31.45 6.38 -9.81
N PRO A 19 31.85 7.55 -10.34
CA PRO A 19 31.09 8.18 -11.41
C PRO A 19 30.93 7.19 -12.56
N TYR A 20 29.70 6.98 -13.01
CA TYR A 20 29.33 6.05 -14.10
C TYR A 20 30.19 6.22 -15.37
N ILE A 21 30.82 7.37 -15.53
CA ILE A 21 31.78 7.70 -16.59
C ILE A 21 32.97 6.72 -16.61
N TYR A 22 33.45 6.28 -15.45
CA TYR A 22 34.64 5.41 -15.33
C TYR A 22 34.31 3.91 -15.38
N THR A 23 33.06 3.53 -15.12
CA THR A 23 32.62 2.12 -15.08
C THR A 23 31.89 1.66 -16.35
N ASN A 24 31.61 2.57 -17.30
CA ASN A 24 30.81 2.26 -18.47
C ASN A 24 31.64 1.59 -19.58
N THR A 25 31.24 0.36 -19.95
CA THR A 25 31.81 -0.40 -21.08
C THR A 25 31.76 0.40 -22.39
N TYR A 26 30.72 1.19 -22.60
CA TYR A 26 30.55 2.07 -23.75
C TYR A 26 30.93 3.51 -23.38
N LYS A 27 32.20 3.84 -23.60
CA LYS A 27 32.71 5.19 -23.37
C LYS A 27 32.00 6.20 -24.28
N ALA A 28 31.52 7.29 -23.70
CA ALA A 28 30.92 8.38 -24.46
C ALA A 28 32.01 9.03 -25.33
N LYS A 29 31.79 9.10 -26.66
CA LYS A 29 32.73 9.76 -27.59
C LYS A 29 32.84 11.28 -27.38
N ARG A 30 31.86 11.87 -26.69
CA ARG A 30 31.77 13.31 -26.43
C ARG A 30 31.35 13.54 -24.99
N LEU A 31 32.04 14.43 -24.30
CA LEU A 31 31.69 14.83 -22.93
C LEU A 31 30.30 15.48 -22.93
N TRP A 32 29.47 15.06 -21.98
CA TRP A 32 28.18 15.67 -21.67
C TRP A 32 28.30 16.29 -20.28
N PRO A 33 27.73 17.48 -19.98
CA PRO A 33 26.92 18.37 -20.82
C PRO A 33 27.73 19.08 -21.91
N PRO A 34 27.10 19.48 -23.04
CA PRO A 34 27.77 20.30 -24.03
C PRO A 34 27.84 21.74 -23.54
N ASP A 35 28.96 22.42 -23.78
CA ASP A 35 29.07 23.86 -23.50
C ASP A 35 28.07 24.64 -24.38
N PHE A 36 26.96 25.07 -23.78
CA PHE A 36 25.89 25.79 -24.49
C PHE A 36 26.34 27.16 -25.02
N THR A 37 27.39 27.74 -24.43
CA THR A 37 27.96 29.03 -24.85
C THR A 37 28.72 28.96 -26.17
N LYS A 38 29.24 27.78 -26.55
CA LYS A 38 30.04 27.56 -27.77
C LYS A 38 29.20 27.06 -28.95
N ILE A 39 27.90 26.82 -28.73
CA ILE A 39 27.00 26.18 -29.69
C ILE A 39 26.14 27.23 -30.39
N SER A 40 25.96 27.08 -31.72
CA SER A 40 25.03 27.90 -32.49
C SER A 40 23.59 27.79 -31.92
N PRO A 41 22.83 28.90 -31.83
CA PRO A 41 21.46 28.91 -31.31
C PRO A 41 20.52 27.89 -31.99
N LYS A 42 20.71 27.65 -33.29
CA LYS A 42 19.94 26.65 -34.06
C LYS A 42 20.15 25.23 -33.53
N HIS A 43 21.38 24.91 -33.12
CA HIS A 43 21.70 23.60 -32.58
C HIS A 43 21.23 23.46 -31.11
N GLN A 44 21.33 24.53 -30.32
CA GLN A 44 20.77 24.59 -28.97
C GLN A 44 19.26 24.31 -28.97
N PHE A 45 18.50 24.95 -29.85
CA PHE A 45 17.06 24.72 -29.97
C PHE A 45 16.71 23.26 -30.32
N ARG A 46 17.51 22.60 -31.17
CA ARG A 46 17.32 21.17 -31.50
C ARG A 46 17.54 20.28 -30.29
N LEU A 47 18.56 20.56 -29.47
CA LEU A 47 18.84 19.82 -28.24
C LEU A 47 17.72 20.01 -27.23
N GLU A 48 17.27 21.25 -27.04
CA GLU A 48 16.17 21.59 -26.13
C GLU A 48 14.88 20.88 -26.54
N ARG A 49 14.53 20.91 -27.84
CA ARG A 49 13.36 20.20 -28.36
C ARG A 49 13.46 18.69 -28.11
N ARG A 50 14.63 18.09 -28.30
CA ARG A 50 14.86 16.66 -28.02
C ARG A 50 14.73 16.34 -26.54
N PHE A 51 15.26 17.21 -25.68
CA PHE A 51 15.15 17.07 -24.23
C PHE A 51 13.69 17.13 -23.78
N ARG A 52 12.95 18.19 -24.14
CA ARG A 52 11.52 18.35 -23.80
C ARG A 52 10.68 17.14 -24.21
N ARG A 53 10.93 16.58 -25.41
CA ARG A 53 10.27 15.36 -25.88
C ARG A 53 10.60 14.15 -25.00
N ARG A 54 11.88 13.89 -24.73
CA ARG A 54 12.31 12.76 -23.91
C ARG A 54 11.81 12.87 -22.48
N SER A 55 11.84 14.07 -21.89
CA SER A 55 11.26 14.34 -20.58
C SER A 55 9.77 14.02 -20.61
N LYS A 56 9.01 14.46 -21.62
CA LYS A 56 7.58 14.11 -21.73
C LYS A 56 7.34 12.60 -21.77
N LEU A 57 8.22 11.80 -22.40
CA LEU A 57 8.12 10.34 -22.39
C LEU A 57 8.48 9.74 -21.02
N GLN A 58 9.51 10.23 -20.34
CA GLN A 58 9.85 9.77 -18.97
C GLN A 58 8.74 10.09 -17.97
N TRP A 59 8.08 11.24 -18.15
CA TRP A 59 6.97 11.71 -17.32
C TRP A 59 5.61 11.20 -17.79
N ALA A 60 5.53 10.52 -18.94
CA ALA A 60 4.35 9.78 -19.35
C ALA A 60 4.18 8.58 -18.42
N ARG A 61 3.55 8.81 -17.27
CA ARG A 61 3.29 7.77 -16.27
C ARG A 61 2.44 6.68 -16.92
N PRO A 62 2.84 5.40 -16.88
CA PRO A 62 1.99 4.32 -17.36
C PRO A 62 0.78 4.19 -16.42
N ARG A 63 -0.34 4.82 -16.79
CA ARG A 63 -1.55 4.88 -15.96
C ARG A 63 -2.18 3.50 -15.80
N TRP A 64 -2.16 2.70 -16.87
CA TRP A 64 -2.72 1.36 -16.88
C TRP A 64 -2.00 0.41 -15.93
N THR A 65 -0.66 0.40 -15.95
CA THR A 65 0.10 -0.49 -15.07
C THR A 65 -0.05 -0.10 -13.59
N LYS A 66 -0.21 1.19 -13.29
CA LYS A 66 -0.56 1.64 -11.93
C LYS A 66 -1.94 1.15 -11.50
N ALA A 67 -2.94 1.23 -12.38
CA ALA A 67 -4.28 0.74 -12.10
C ALA A 67 -4.27 -0.78 -11.85
N VAL A 68 -3.63 -1.56 -12.72
CA VAL A 68 -3.50 -3.02 -12.54
C VAL A 68 -2.78 -3.36 -11.24
N LYS A 69 -1.73 -2.62 -10.87
CA LYS A 69 -1.03 -2.83 -9.59
C LYS A 69 -1.92 -2.52 -8.38
N MET A 70 -2.75 -1.48 -8.45
CA MET A 70 -3.71 -1.18 -7.39
C MET A 70 -4.80 -2.24 -7.29
N VAL A 71 -5.31 -2.74 -8.42
CA VAL A 71 -6.29 -3.84 -8.43
C VAL A 71 -5.66 -5.13 -7.90
N GLN A 72 -4.41 -5.44 -8.28
CA GLN A 72 -3.69 -6.60 -7.78
C GLN A 72 -3.49 -6.52 -6.26
N LEU A 73 -3.04 -5.37 -5.75
CA LEU A 73 -2.89 -5.15 -4.31
C LEU A 73 -4.24 -5.22 -3.60
N GLY A 74 -5.27 -4.58 -4.15
CA GLY A 74 -6.63 -4.62 -3.61
C GLY A 74 -7.21 -6.03 -3.57
N SER A 75 -6.97 -6.84 -4.60
CA SER A 75 -7.39 -8.24 -4.65
C SER A 75 -6.70 -9.09 -3.57
N ILE A 76 -5.38 -8.92 -3.40
CA ILE A 76 -4.62 -9.62 -2.35
C ILE A 76 -5.16 -9.25 -0.96
N VAL A 77 -5.36 -7.95 -0.70
CA VAL A 77 -5.89 -7.48 0.58
C VAL A 77 -7.32 -7.98 0.80
N PHE A 78 -8.16 -7.97 -0.23
CA PHE A 78 -9.53 -8.46 -0.16
C PHE A 78 -9.60 -9.93 0.24
N VAL A 79 -8.81 -10.80 -0.41
CA VAL A 79 -8.74 -12.23 -0.07
C VAL A 79 -8.17 -12.44 1.34
N ALA A 80 -7.17 -11.65 1.74
CA ALA A 80 -6.61 -11.73 3.10
C ALA A 80 -7.65 -11.34 4.16
N VAL A 81 -8.40 -10.24 3.96
CA VAL A 81 -9.46 -9.82 4.89
C VAL A 81 -10.56 -10.88 4.95
N TYR A 82 -11.00 -11.42 3.82
CA TYR A 82 -11.99 -12.51 3.79
C TYR A 82 -11.49 -13.74 4.57
N GLY A 83 -10.24 -14.16 4.32
CA GLY A 83 -9.62 -15.30 5.00
C GLY A 83 -9.50 -15.12 6.51
N VAL A 84 -9.16 -13.92 6.98
CA VAL A 84 -9.00 -13.65 8.41
C VAL A 84 -10.34 -13.47 9.11
N LEU A 85 -11.29 -12.73 8.52
CA LEU A 85 -12.52 -12.35 9.21
C LEU A 85 -13.69 -13.33 9.01
N PHE A 86 -13.87 -13.85 7.80
CA PHE A 86 -15.10 -14.53 7.40
C PHE A 86 -14.91 -16.01 7.10
N LEU A 87 -13.70 -16.43 6.74
CA LEU A 87 -13.43 -17.84 6.49
C LEU A 87 -13.45 -18.59 7.82
N ASP A 88 -14.42 -19.49 7.95
CA ASP A 88 -14.54 -20.31 9.14
C ASP A 88 -13.52 -21.46 9.09
N TRP A 89 -12.41 -21.28 9.80
CA TRP A 89 -11.37 -22.29 9.91
C TRP A 89 -11.76 -23.44 10.86
N ASN A 90 -12.90 -23.36 11.55
CA ASN A 90 -13.37 -24.40 12.48
C ASN A 90 -13.74 -25.71 11.79
N SER A 91 -13.96 -25.74 10.47
CA SER A 91 -14.22 -27.01 9.78
C SER A 91 -13.02 -27.98 9.81
N GLN A 92 -11.81 -27.53 10.17
CA GLN A 92 -10.59 -28.35 10.28
C GLN A 92 -9.80 -28.17 11.60
N GLY A 93 -10.30 -27.37 12.56
CA GLY A 93 -9.57 -26.95 13.75
C GLY A 93 -10.29 -27.19 15.09
N ASN A 94 -9.58 -26.95 16.20
CA ASN A 94 -10.09 -27.16 17.56
C ASN A 94 -11.26 -26.20 17.85
N PRO A 95 -12.49 -26.68 18.15
CA PRO A 95 -13.70 -25.86 18.22
C PRO A 95 -13.71 -24.81 19.34
N GLU A 96 -12.82 -24.95 20.32
CA GLU A 96 -12.75 -24.08 21.49
C GLU A 96 -11.99 -22.76 21.24
N ASN A 97 -11.11 -22.70 20.22
CA ASN A 97 -10.31 -21.49 19.92
C ASN A 97 -10.14 -21.27 18.40
N PRO A 98 -11.13 -20.66 17.72
CA PRO A 98 -11.00 -20.29 16.32
C PRO A 98 -9.76 -19.41 16.08
N PRO A 99 -8.94 -19.70 15.05
CA PRO A 99 -7.81 -18.85 14.70
C PRO A 99 -8.30 -17.45 14.31
N PHE A 100 -7.53 -16.43 14.69
CA PHE A 100 -7.80 -14.99 14.45
C PHE A 100 -9.01 -14.39 15.21
N ASN A 101 -9.57 -15.07 16.22
CA ASN A 101 -10.66 -14.55 17.03
C ASN A 101 -10.38 -13.17 17.64
N GLY A 102 -9.17 -12.93 18.18
CA GLY A 102 -8.79 -11.63 18.73
C GLY A 102 -8.77 -10.49 17.70
N ILE A 103 -8.44 -10.80 16.43
CA ILE A 103 -8.42 -9.82 15.34
C ILE A 103 -9.86 -9.54 14.87
N ARG A 104 -10.72 -10.56 14.84
CA ARG A 104 -12.15 -10.43 14.51
C ARG A 104 -12.87 -9.57 15.53
N THR A 105 -12.70 -9.84 16.83
CA THR A 105 -13.36 -9.08 17.90
C THR A 105 -12.88 -7.63 17.95
N TRP A 106 -11.58 -7.38 17.76
CA TRP A 106 -11.04 -6.03 17.64
C TRP A 106 -11.60 -5.30 16.41
N PHE A 107 -11.63 -5.94 15.24
CA PHE A 107 -12.13 -5.33 14.01
C PHE A 107 -13.62 -4.97 14.13
N PHE A 108 -14.46 -5.91 14.56
CA PHE A 108 -15.90 -5.65 14.74
C PHE A 108 -16.18 -4.67 15.89
N GLY A 109 -15.35 -4.63 16.94
CA GLY A 109 -15.42 -3.61 17.98
C GLY A 109 -15.08 -2.22 17.47
N LEU A 110 -14.07 -2.10 16.59
CA LEU A 110 -13.67 -0.83 15.98
C LEU A 110 -14.71 -0.33 14.98
N THR A 111 -15.22 -1.20 14.10
CA THR A 111 -16.26 -0.84 13.12
C THR A 111 -17.58 -0.52 13.80
N GLY A 112 -17.97 -1.26 14.84
CA GLY A 112 -19.15 -0.99 15.64
C GLY A 112 -19.12 0.36 16.35
N ASN A 113 -17.97 0.81 16.86
CA ASN A 113 -17.82 2.12 17.50
C ASN A 113 -17.83 3.29 16.50
N ILE A 114 -17.36 3.06 15.27
CA ILE A 114 -17.35 4.08 14.21
C ILE A 114 -18.73 4.21 13.55
N TRP A 115 -19.46 3.11 13.36
CA TRP A 115 -20.80 3.10 12.75
C TRP A 115 -21.95 3.25 13.75
N GLY A 116 -21.74 2.94 15.03
CA GLY A 116 -22.78 2.90 16.08
C GLY A 116 -22.96 4.18 16.89
N ARG A 117 -22.44 5.32 16.43
CA ARG A 117 -22.50 6.62 17.14
C ARG A 117 -23.91 7.18 17.40
N ASP A 118 -24.97 6.53 16.87
CA ASP A 118 -26.36 6.97 17.04
C ASP A 118 -27.23 6.04 17.93
N GLN A 119 -26.64 5.11 18.70
CA GLN A 119 -27.44 4.45 19.75
C GLN A 119 -27.53 5.36 20.98
N VAL A 120 -28.42 6.34 20.86
CA VAL A 120 -28.91 7.21 21.93
C VAL A 120 -29.23 6.35 23.15
N ARG A 121 -28.39 6.52 24.18
CA ARG A 121 -28.61 6.28 25.62
C ARG A 121 -30.08 5.99 25.96
N LYS A 122 -30.46 4.72 26.10
CA LYS A 122 -31.67 4.35 26.85
C LYS A 122 -31.34 4.59 28.33
N PRO A 123 -31.99 5.55 29.02
CA PRO A 123 -31.72 5.76 30.44
C PRO A 123 -32.24 4.55 31.20
N SER A 124 -31.34 3.92 31.96
CA SER A 124 -31.68 3.04 33.06
C SER A 124 -32.39 3.86 34.15
N GLY A 125 -33.68 3.64 34.35
CA GLY A 125 -34.41 4.04 35.54
C GLY A 125 -34.63 2.82 36.43
N PRO A 126 -34.34 2.90 37.75
CA PRO A 126 -34.63 1.86 38.71
C PRO A 126 -36.11 1.93 39.17
N ASP A 127 -36.55 0.90 39.89
CA ASP A 127 -37.77 0.82 40.68
C ASP A 127 -39.06 0.41 39.95
N GLU A 128 -39.37 -0.89 39.94
CA GLU A 128 -40.68 -1.33 40.43
C GLU A 128 -40.66 -2.79 40.89
N ALA A 129 -41.19 -2.98 42.09
CA ALA A 129 -41.11 -4.17 42.90
C ALA A 129 -41.95 -5.32 42.33
N SER A 130 -41.45 -6.52 42.61
CA SER A 130 -42.18 -7.78 42.58
C SER A 130 -43.49 -7.70 43.38
N PRO A 131 -44.63 -8.19 42.87
CA PRO A 131 -45.69 -8.70 43.72
C PRO A 131 -45.61 -10.22 43.77
N VAL A 132 -45.18 -10.69 44.94
CA VAL A 132 -45.53 -11.99 45.52
C VAL A 132 -47.05 -12.17 45.43
N ALA A 133 -47.51 -13.21 44.76
CA ALA A 133 -48.88 -13.69 44.86
C ALA A 133 -48.94 -14.83 45.87
N SER A 134 -49.28 -14.48 47.11
CA SER A 134 -49.82 -15.43 48.09
C SER A 134 -51.26 -15.03 48.39
N SER A 135 -52.22 -15.86 47.96
CA SER A 135 -53.51 -16.00 48.67
C SER A 135 -54.20 -17.30 48.26
N SER A 136 -54.24 -18.21 49.23
CA SER A 136 -55.21 -19.27 49.42
C SER A 136 -56.65 -18.74 49.47
N SER A 137 -57.59 -19.44 48.83
CA SER A 137 -58.93 -19.80 49.32
C SER A 137 -59.62 -20.74 48.33
#